data_AF-A0A8W8N072-F1
#
_entry.id   AF-A0A8W8N072-F1
#
_cell.length_a   1.000
_cell.length_b   1.000
_cell.length_c   1.000
_cell.angle_alpha   90.00
_cell.angle_beta   90.00
_cell.angle_gamma   90.00
#
_symmetry.space_group_name_H-M   'P 1'
#
loop_
_entity.id
_entity.type
_entity.pdbx_description
1 polymer ?
#
loop_
_entity_poly.entity_id
_entity_poly.type
_entity_poly.pdbx_seq_one_letter_code
_entity_poly.pdbx_strand_id
1 'polypeptide(L)'
;MRDGSDVLRCQSCLKMAGPQSRVAGGGFWSQPQAQYSANTHKLLKEMMQESKLTNFQQRHLEKTLRGGGSLPTQCAPTSSTKKKPASAPKKESKVLNARNYKPVIRTKQQMEDMGAFDKPDYTPMPNTKGKDNERQKDRLANIMAFGEDIDPKKKKQMARPKGPVDDEPDIDRFDECK
;
A
#
# COMPACT_ATOMS: atom_id res chain seq x y z
N MET A 1 -43.20 45.72 72.99
CA MET A 1 -43.74 46.19 71.70
C MET A 1 -43.68 45.03 70.72
N ARG A 2 -44.85 44.55 70.29
CA ARG A 2 -45.36 44.63 68.89
C ARG A 2 -44.73 43.56 67.98
N ASP A 3 -45.46 42.47 67.78
CA ASP A 3 -46.19 42.16 66.53
C ASP A 3 -45.24 41.36 65.62
N GLY A 4 -45.42 40.06 65.38
CA GLY A 4 -46.58 39.51 64.67
C GLY A 4 -46.18 39.28 63.21
N SER A 5 -46.60 38.14 62.65
CA SER A 5 -46.83 37.84 61.21
C SER A 5 -46.07 36.62 60.69
N ASP A 6 -46.76 35.49 60.73
CA ASP A 6 -46.74 34.49 59.67
C ASP A 6 -46.75 35.14 58.28
N VAL A 7 -45.84 34.70 57.41
CA VAL A 7 -46.07 34.74 55.96
C VAL A 7 -45.66 33.38 55.39
N LEU A 8 -46.67 32.52 55.24
CA LEU A 8 -46.67 31.48 54.23
C LEU A 8 -46.33 32.09 52.86
N ARG A 9 -45.80 31.23 51.97
CA ARG A 9 -45.91 31.25 50.49
C ARG A 9 -44.64 31.72 49.77
N CYS A 10 -43.91 30.78 49.18
CA CYS A 10 -44.15 30.38 47.79
C CYS A 10 -43.28 29.18 47.40
N GLN A 11 -43.93 28.11 46.95
CA GLN A 11 -43.31 27.11 46.09
C GLN A 11 -42.92 27.73 44.74
N SER A 12 -41.99 27.08 44.05
CA SER A 12 -41.42 27.41 42.73
C SER A 12 -40.31 28.47 42.79
N CYS A 13 -39.12 28.26 42.22
CA CYS A 13 -38.80 27.55 40.99
C CYS A 13 -37.53 26.72 41.16
N LEU A 14 -37.68 25.39 41.24
CA LEU A 14 -36.62 24.49 40.79
C LEU A 14 -36.56 24.69 39.27
N LYS A 15 -35.63 25.54 38.81
CA LYS A 15 -35.36 25.71 37.37
C LYS A 15 -34.81 24.38 36.86
N MET A 16 -35.72 23.53 36.40
CA MET A 16 -35.41 22.42 35.52
C MET A 16 -34.67 23.04 34.33
N ALA A 17 -33.38 22.73 34.21
CA ALA A 17 -32.67 22.92 32.95
C ALA A 17 -33.43 22.07 31.93
N GLY A 18 -34.26 22.74 31.11
CA GLY A 18 -34.95 22.11 30.00
C GLY A 18 -33.93 21.38 29.11
N PRO A 19 -34.35 20.33 28.39
CA PRO A 19 -33.46 19.63 27.48
C PRO A 19 -32.87 20.66 26.51
N GLN A 20 -31.54 20.84 26.57
CA GLN A 20 -30.83 21.71 25.66
C GLN A 20 -31.26 21.36 24.24
N SER A 21 -31.84 22.33 23.54
CA SER A 21 -32.17 22.18 22.13
C SER A 21 -30.89 21.78 21.42
N ARG A 22 -30.92 20.61 20.76
CA ARG A 22 -29.81 20.18 19.94
C ARG A 22 -29.70 21.20 18.81
N VAL A 23 -28.70 22.08 18.88
CA VAL A 23 -28.23 22.83 17.71
C VAL A 23 -28.08 21.80 16.59
N ALA A 24 -28.62 22.08 15.42
CA ALA A 24 -28.50 21.21 14.25
C ALA A 24 -27.01 21.02 13.93
N GLY A 25 -26.41 20.00 14.54
CA GLY A 25 -25.00 19.67 14.42
C GLY A 25 -24.77 18.99 13.08
N GLY A 26 -24.65 19.79 12.03
CA GLY A 26 -24.40 19.32 10.67
C GLY A 26 -23.28 20.13 10.02
N GLY A 27 -22.03 19.90 10.44
CA GLY A 27 -20.85 20.35 9.68
C GLY A 27 -20.47 19.34 8.59
N PHE A 28 -19.60 19.74 7.65
CA PHE A 28 -19.02 18.89 6.59
C PHE A 28 -18.46 17.54 7.09
N TRP A 29 -18.12 17.44 8.38
CA TRP A 29 -17.60 16.24 9.05
C TRP A 29 -18.68 15.37 9.73
N SER A 30 -19.96 15.65 9.51
CA SER A 30 -21.07 14.90 10.13
C SER A 30 -21.42 13.70 9.24
N GLN A 31 -21.09 12.49 9.69
CA GLN A 31 -21.48 11.27 8.98
C GLN A 31 -23.01 11.08 9.02
N PRO A 32 -23.61 10.56 7.93
CA PRO A 32 -25.04 10.23 7.91
C PRO A 32 -25.36 9.25 9.03
N GLN A 33 -26.36 9.57 9.84
CA GLN A 33 -26.79 8.72 10.95
C GLN A 33 -27.64 7.56 10.41
N ALA A 34 -27.25 6.33 10.72
CA ALA A 34 -28.03 5.12 10.52
C ALA A 34 -29.38 5.23 11.24
N GLN A 35 -30.47 5.12 10.47
CA GLN A 35 -31.82 5.05 11.00
C GLN A 35 -32.18 3.59 11.28
N TYR A 36 -32.31 3.24 12.55
CA TYR A 36 -32.73 1.90 12.98
C TYR A 36 -34.26 1.84 13.06
N SER A 37 -34.86 0.77 12.54
CA SER A 37 -36.30 0.55 12.65
C SER A 37 -36.69 0.19 14.10
N ALA A 38 -37.95 0.43 14.49
CA ALA A 38 -38.44 0.08 15.83
C ALA A 38 -38.25 -1.41 16.16
N ASN A 39 -38.37 -2.28 15.16
CA ASN A 39 -38.13 -3.72 15.31
C ASN A 39 -36.65 -4.02 15.62
N THR A 40 -35.72 -3.36 14.92
CA THR A 40 -34.28 -3.53 15.20
C THR A 40 -33.89 -3.03 16.58
N HIS A 41 -34.49 -1.95 17.07
CA HIS A 41 -34.27 -1.47 18.43
C HIS A 41 -34.74 -2.47 19.50
N LYS A 42 -35.88 -3.14 19.28
CA LYS A 42 -36.39 -4.18 20.19
C LYS A 42 -35.46 -5.38 20.22
N LEU A 43 -35.09 -5.90 19.04
CA LEU A 43 -34.17 -7.03 18.90
C LEU A 43 -32.82 -6.74 19.59
N LEU A 44 -32.23 -5.58 19.33
CA LEU A 44 -30.96 -5.21 19.96
C LEU A 44 -31.06 -5.14 21.48
N LYS A 45 -32.23 -4.75 22.02
CA LYS A 45 -32.46 -4.73 23.47
C LYS A 45 -32.52 -6.14 24.06
N GLU A 46 -33.19 -7.08 23.39
CA GLU A 46 -33.22 -8.49 23.77
C GLU A 46 -31.81 -9.09 23.73
N MET A 47 -31.06 -8.85 22.64
CA MET A 47 -29.67 -9.31 22.52
C MET A 47 -28.76 -8.76 23.62
N MET A 48 -28.94 -7.48 24.01
CA MET A 48 -28.17 -6.89 25.11
C MET A 48 -28.47 -7.56 26.47
N GLN A 49 -29.72 -7.99 26.68
CA GLN A 49 -30.16 -8.69 27.90
C GLN A 49 -29.63 -10.12 27.94
N GLU A 50 -29.74 -10.85 26.82
CA GLU A 50 -29.28 -12.24 26.70
C GLU A 50 -27.75 -12.36 26.78
N SER A 51 -27.03 -11.37 26.26
CA SER A 51 -25.56 -11.34 26.25
C SER A 51 -24.93 -11.00 27.60
N LYS A 52 -25.73 -10.79 28.66
CA LYS A 52 -25.28 -10.44 30.03
C LYS A 52 -24.29 -9.26 30.05
N LEU A 53 -24.54 -8.23 29.21
CA LEU A 53 -23.69 -7.05 29.14
C LEU A 53 -23.73 -6.25 30.45
N THR A 54 -22.60 -5.62 30.79
CA THR A 54 -22.55 -4.71 31.94
C THR A 54 -23.44 -3.48 31.71
N ASN A 55 -23.97 -2.87 32.78
CA ASN A 55 -24.76 -1.63 32.69
C ASN A 55 -24.04 -0.51 31.94
N PHE A 56 -22.70 -0.46 32.02
CA PHE A 56 -21.89 0.50 31.29
C PHE A 56 -21.92 0.27 29.78
N GLN A 57 -21.77 -0.99 29.35
CA GLN A 57 -21.85 -1.38 27.95
C GLN A 57 -23.24 -1.14 27.38
N GLN A 58 -24.31 -1.50 28.11
CA GLN A 58 -25.69 -1.24 27.71
C GLN A 58 -25.93 0.25 27.47
N ARG A 59 -25.53 1.11 28.42
CA ARG A 59 -25.65 2.58 28.27
C ARG A 59 -24.85 3.11 27.08
N HIS A 60 -23.66 2.57 26.82
CA HIS A 60 -22.84 2.99 25.68
C HIS A 60 -23.52 2.64 24.35
N LEU A 61 -24.04 1.42 24.22
CA LEU A 61 -24.76 0.94 23.05
C LEU A 61 -26.08 1.67 22.83
N GLU A 62 -26.86 1.91 23.87
CA GLU A 62 -28.09 2.69 23.78
C GLU A 62 -27.83 4.14 23.34
N LYS A 63 -26.72 4.74 23.80
CA LYS A 63 -26.31 6.08 23.38
C LYS A 63 -25.96 6.12 21.89
N THR A 64 -25.23 5.13 21.37
CA THR A 64 -24.92 5.06 19.93
C THR A 64 -26.17 4.81 19.09
N LEU A 65 -27.09 3.98 19.58
CA LEU A 65 -28.36 3.70 18.91
C LEU A 65 -29.28 4.93 18.84
N ARG A 66 -29.35 5.73 19.91
CA ARG A 66 -30.10 7.00 19.93
C ARG A 66 -29.45 8.09 19.08
N GLY A 67 -28.13 8.03 18.90
CA GLY A 67 -27.40 8.92 18.01
C GLY A 67 -27.64 8.61 16.54
N GLY A 68 -27.95 7.34 16.23
CA GLY A 68 -27.93 6.81 14.87
C GLY A 68 -26.51 6.56 14.37
N GLY A 69 -25.54 6.36 15.25
CA GLY A 69 -24.21 5.91 14.86
C GLY A 69 -24.19 4.42 14.56
N SER A 70 -23.16 3.92 13.87
CA SER A 70 -22.91 2.49 13.78
C SER A 70 -22.59 1.90 15.16
N LEU A 71 -22.90 0.61 15.35
CA LEU A 71 -22.59 -0.08 16.60
C LEU A 71 -21.06 -0.16 16.80
N PRO A 72 -20.55 0.13 18.01
CA PRO A 72 -19.12 0.08 18.29
C PRO A 72 -18.60 -1.35 18.22
N THR A 73 -17.54 -1.57 17.43
CA THR A 73 -16.87 -2.88 17.31
C THR A 73 -16.15 -3.31 18.59
N GLN A 74 -15.81 -2.37 19.46
CA GLN A 74 -15.16 -2.62 20.75
C GLN A 74 -15.78 -1.74 21.83
N CYS A 75 -16.32 -2.38 22.86
CA CYS A 75 -16.76 -1.71 24.09
C CYS A 75 -15.78 -2.04 25.22
N ALA A 76 -15.33 -1.03 25.98
CA ALA A 76 -14.49 -1.28 27.14
C ALA A 76 -15.27 -2.11 28.20
N PRO A 77 -14.62 -3.09 28.86
CA PRO A 77 -15.30 -3.97 29.82
C PRO A 77 -15.73 -3.24 31.10
N THR A 78 -15.07 -2.15 31.46
CA THR A 78 -15.43 -1.34 32.64
C THR A 78 -15.29 0.15 32.36
N SER A 79 -16.16 0.93 33.00
CA SER A 79 -16.25 2.40 32.92
C SER A 79 -14.94 3.14 33.26
N SER A 80 -13.97 2.46 33.88
CA SER A 80 -12.75 3.05 34.45
C SER A 80 -11.47 2.68 33.70
N THR A 81 -11.51 1.68 32.80
CA THR A 81 -10.29 1.26 32.09
C THR A 81 -9.97 2.28 31.00
N LYS A 82 -9.18 3.31 31.36
CA LYS A 82 -8.55 4.22 30.40
C LYS A 82 -7.84 3.37 29.35
N LYS A 83 -8.06 3.65 28.06
CA LYS A 83 -7.30 3.03 26.97
C LYS A 83 -5.82 3.20 27.34
N LYS A 84 -5.10 2.09 27.53
CA LYS A 84 -3.66 2.16 27.77
C LYS A 84 -3.07 3.05 26.67
N PRO A 85 -2.22 4.03 26.99
CA PRO A 85 -1.56 4.83 25.96
C PRO A 85 -0.91 3.86 24.98
N ALA A 86 -1.02 4.16 23.69
CA ALA A 86 -0.48 3.33 22.64
C ALA A 86 0.95 2.93 23.03
N SER A 87 1.18 1.62 23.13
CA SER A 87 2.49 1.03 23.39
C SER A 87 3.54 1.78 22.56
N ALA A 88 4.68 2.07 23.17
CA ALA A 88 5.82 2.73 22.54
C ALA A 88 6.03 2.23 21.09
N PRO A 89 6.44 3.12 20.16
CA PRO A 89 6.54 2.77 18.75
C PRO A 89 7.42 1.54 18.59
N LYS A 90 6.82 0.46 18.05
CA LYS A 90 7.56 -0.76 17.74
C LYS A 90 8.62 -0.41 16.70
N LYS A 91 9.84 -0.89 16.90
CA LYS A 91 10.94 -0.78 15.93
C LYS A 91 10.43 -1.22 14.55
N GLU A 92 10.72 -0.42 13.53
CA GLU A 92 10.32 -0.72 12.16
C GLU A 92 10.89 -2.08 11.75
N SER A 93 10.03 -2.95 11.23
CA SER A 93 10.45 -4.28 10.78
C SER A 93 11.34 -4.15 9.55
N LYS A 94 12.48 -4.84 9.56
CA LYS A 94 13.40 -4.88 8.41
C LYS A 94 12.76 -5.51 7.16
N VAL A 95 11.64 -6.23 7.35
CA VAL A 95 10.84 -6.84 6.29
C VAL A 95 9.61 -5.97 6.03
N LEU A 96 9.43 -5.56 4.78
CA LEU A 96 8.25 -4.83 4.32
C LEU A 96 7.07 -5.80 4.22
N ASN A 97 5.96 -5.50 4.89
CA ASN A 97 4.72 -6.26 4.73
C ASN A 97 3.99 -5.77 3.48
N ALA A 98 3.93 -6.59 2.42
CA ALA A 98 3.29 -6.26 1.15
C ALA A 98 1.81 -5.84 1.28
N ARG A 99 1.11 -6.33 2.32
CA ARG A 99 -0.32 -6.03 2.53
C ARG A 99 -0.58 -4.65 3.14
N ASN A 100 0.43 -4.08 3.79
CA ASN A 100 0.37 -2.77 4.46
C ASN A 100 1.28 -1.73 3.79
N TYR A 101 2.10 -2.16 2.84
CA TYR A 101 2.99 -1.28 2.09
C TYR A 101 2.19 -0.43 1.12
N LYS A 102 2.22 0.88 1.33
CA LYS A 102 1.71 1.86 0.35
C LYS A 102 2.92 2.42 -0.41
N PRO A 103 2.97 2.31 -1.74
CA PRO A 103 4.03 2.94 -2.50
C PRO A 103 3.89 4.47 -2.37
N VAL A 104 4.93 5.12 -1.86
CA VAL A 104 5.03 6.58 -1.77
C VAL A 104 6.07 7.04 -2.79
N ILE A 105 5.74 8.12 -3.50
CA ILE A 105 6.68 8.79 -4.42
C ILE A 105 7.74 9.48 -3.55
N ARG A 106 9.02 9.18 -3.81
CA ARG A 106 10.14 9.80 -3.09
C ARG A 106 10.33 11.23 -3.56
N THR A 107 10.70 12.13 -2.65
CA THR A 107 11.04 13.51 -3.01
C THR A 107 12.44 13.57 -3.64
N LYS A 108 12.75 14.65 -4.36
CA LYS A 108 14.06 14.87 -4.96
C LYS A 108 15.20 14.79 -3.94
N GLN A 109 15.05 15.44 -2.78
CA GLN A 109 16.03 15.40 -1.68
C GLN A 109 16.28 13.97 -1.21
N GLN A 110 15.22 13.18 -1.01
CA GLN A 110 15.37 11.77 -0.63
C GLN A 110 16.11 10.95 -1.70
N MET A 111 15.95 11.27 -2.98
CA MET A 111 16.69 10.60 -4.05
C MET A 111 18.17 10.98 -4.07
N GLU A 112 18.48 12.26 -3.81
CA GLU A 112 19.86 12.76 -3.67
C GLU A 112 20.55 12.12 -2.45
N ASP A 113 19.89 12.08 -1.29
CA ASP A 113 20.42 11.46 -0.07
C ASP A 113 20.70 9.96 -0.22
N MET A 114 19.91 9.28 -1.07
CA MET A 114 20.10 7.86 -1.39
C MET A 114 21.19 7.61 -2.45
N GLY A 115 21.82 8.67 -2.98
CA GLY A 115 22.82 8.55 -4.04
C GLY A 115 22.25 8.08 -5.38
N ALA A 116 20.97 8.35 -5.66
CA ALA A 116 20.31 7.88 -6.89
C ALA A 116 20.93 8.49 -8.17
N PHE A 117 21.59 9.64 -8.04
CA PHE A 117 22.22 10.36 -9.14
C PHE A 117 23.73 10.10 -9.23
N ASP A 118 24.32 9.44 -8.23
CA ASP A 118 25.73 9.10 -8.23
C ASP A 118 25.95 7.92 -9.18
N LYS A 119 26.30 8.26 -10.42
CA LYS A 119 26.53 7.28 -11.46
C LYS A 119 28.01 6.86 -11.40
N PRO A 120 28.33 5.60 -11.08
CA PRO A 120 29.71 5.15 -11.05
C PRO A 120 30.30 5.19 -12.47
N ASP A 121 31.61 5.37 -12.54
CA ASP A 121 32.34 5.25 -13.80
C ASP A 121 32.07 3.89 -14.43
N TYR A 122 31.92 3.87 -15.76
CA TYR A 122 31.71 2.62 -16.48
C TYR A 122 32.92 1.70 -16.28
N THR A 123 32.68 0.58 -15.61
CA THR A 123 33.64 -0.53 -15.56
C THR A 123 33.16 -1.65 -16.46
N PRO A 124 34.00 -2.15 -17.40
CA PRO A 124 33.65 -3.33 -18.17
C PRO A 124 33.39 -4.50 -17.22
N MET A 125 32.47 -5.39 -17.61
CA MET A 125 32.11 -6.55 -16.80
C MET A 125 33.36 -7.35 -16.43
N PRO A 126 33.40 -8.00 -15.24
CA PRO A 126 34.57 -8.75 -14.80
C PRO A 126 35.06 -9.80 -15.81
N ASN A 127 34.15 -10.32 -16.65
CA ASN A 127 34.42 -11.32 -17.68
C ASN A 127 34.91 -10.77 -19.02
N THR A 128 35.04 -9.44 -19.18
CA THR A 128 35.51 -8.76 -20.40
C THR A 128 36.93 -8.21 -20.27
N LYS A 129 37.47 -8.08 -19.05
CA LYS A 129 38.82 -7.51 -18.78
C LYS A 129 40.02 -8.38 -19.18
N GLY A 130 39.84 -9.45 -19.94
CA GLY A 130 40.94 -10.34 -20.34
C GLY A 130 40.63 -11.26 -21.50
N LYS A 131 39.60 -10.95 -22.31
CA LYS A 131 39.30 -11.72 -23.51
C LYS A 131 39.82 -10.98 -24.73
N ASP A 132 40.66 -11.64 -25.51
CA ASP A 132 41.16 -11.10 -26.78
C ASP A 132 39.98 -10.84 -27.72
N ASN A 133 39.73 -9.56 -28.03
CA ASN A 133 38.62 -9.15 -28.88
C ASN A 133 38.73 -9.76 -30.28
N GLU A 134 39.95 -9.90 -30.80
CA GLU A 134 40.22 -10.53 -32.09
C GLU A 134 39.80 -12.01 -32.09
N ARG A 135 40.18 -12.76 -31.04
CA ARG A 135 39.77 -14.17 -30.88
C ARG A 135 38.26 -14.34 -30.80
N GLN A 136 37.56 -13.41 -30.13
CA GLN A 136 36.09 -13.44 -30.05
C GLN A 136 35.43 -13.13 -31.39
N LYS A 137 35.96 -12.18 -32.16
CA LYS A 137 35.49 -11.88 -33.51
C LYS A 137 35.67 -13.09 -34.43
N ASP A 138 36.85 -13.71 -34.40
CA ASP A 138 37.13 -14.90 -35.20
C ASP A 138 36.22 -16.07 -34.85
N ARG A 139 36.03 -16.33 -33.55
CA ARG A 139 35.10 -17.34 -33.06
C ARG A 139 33.68 -17.10 -33.58
N LEU A 140 33.18 -15.87 -33.49
CA LEU A 140 31.86 -15.54 -33.98
C LEU A 140 31.75 -15.69 -35.50
N ALA A 141 32.75 -15.24 -36.25
CA ALA A 141 32.79 -15.40 -37.70
C ALA A 141 32.75 -16.88 -38.10
N ASN A 142 33.49 -17.74 -37.40
CA ASN A 142 33.47 -19.18 -37.64
C ASN A 142 32.09 -19.78 -37.34
N ILE A 143 31.46 -19.41 -36.21
CA ILE A 143 30.11 -19.90 -35.85
C ILE A 143 29.07 -19.43 -36.88
N MET A 144 29.14 -18.19 -37.35
CA MET A 144 28.18 -17.67 -38.35
C MET A 144 28.34 -18.34 -39.71
N ALA A 145 29.57 -18.65 -40.12
CA ALA A 145 29.84 -19.27 -41.41
C ALA A 145 29.61 -20.79 -41.42
N PHE A 146 29.99 -21.49 -40.34
CA PHE A 146 30.06 -22.95 -40.29
C PHE A 146 29.20 -23.60 -39.20
N GLY A 147 28.54 -22.79 -38.35
CA GLY A 147 27.73 -23.28 -37.21
C GLY A 147 28.55 -23.67 -35.98
N GLU A 148 29.88 -23.72 -36.07
CA GLU A 148 30.79 -24.11 -34.99
C GLU A 148 32.08 -23.28 -34.97
N ASP A 149 32.77 -23.25 -33.82
CA ASP A 149 34.04 -22.55 -33.69
C ASP A 149 35.19 -23.44 -34.18
N ILE A 150 35.66 -23.18 -35.39
CA ILE A 150 36.72 -23.96 -36.05
C ILE A 150 38.11 -23.48 -35.61
N ASP A 151 38.93 -24.42 -35.15
CA ASP A 151 40.34 -24.16 -34.84
C ASP A 151 41.10 -23.58 -36.04
N PRO A 152 42.02 -22.62 -35.84
CA PRO A 152 42.73 -21.95 -36.93
C PRO A 152 43.56 -22.91 -37.79
N LYS A 153 44.01 -24.03 -37.22
CA LYS A 153 44.72 -25.09 -37.97
C LYS A 153 43.81 -25.80 -38.98
N LYS A 154 42.56 -26.05 -38.62
CA LYS A 154 41.55 -26.68 -39.49
C LYS A 154 41.06 -25.67 -40.55
N LYS A 155 40.87 -24.41 -40.17
CA LYS A 155 40.53 -23.32 -41.10
C LYS A 155 41.54 -23.20 -42.25
N LYS A 156 42.85 -23.26 -41.96
CA LYS A 156 43.91 -23.27 -43.00
C LYS A 156 43.86 -24.49 -43.92
N GLN A 157 43.35 -25.63 -43.45
CA GLN A 157 43.20 -26.82 -44.28
C GLN A 157 41.96 -26.72 -45.17
N MET A 158 40.87 -26.12 -44.67
CA MET A 158 39.64 -25.87 -45.44
C MET A 158 39.78 -24.76 -46.47
N ALA A 159 40.61 -23.75 -46.20
CA ALA A 159 40.93 -22.66 -47.12
C ALA A 159 41.93 -23.06 -48.22
N ARG A 160 42.39 -24.32 -48.26
CA ARG A 160 43.19 -24.81 -49.38
C ARG A 160 42.29 -24.86 -50.62
N PRO A 161 42.70 -24.29 -51.75
CA PRO A 161 41.89 -24.33 -52.96
C PRO A 161 41.66 -25.79 -53.37
N LYS A 162 40.38 -26.17 -53.48
CA LYS A 162 39.98 -27.47 -54.01
C LYS A 162 40.12 -27.45 -55.53
N GLY A 163 41.31 -27.78 -56.03
CA GLY A 163 41.57 -27.93 -57.47
C GLY A 163 41.25 -26.67 -58.31
N PRO A 164 41.48 -26.72 -59.63
CA PRO A 164 40.93 -25.70 -60.52
C PRO A 164 39.40 -25.81 -60.46
N VAL A 165 38.75 -24.76 -59.99
CA VAL A 165 37.32 -24.56 -60.17
C VAL A 165 37.18 -24.02 -61.59
N ASP A 166 36.46 -24.72 -62.46
CA ASP A 166 36.05 -24.15 -63.74
C ASP A 166 35.11 -22.99 -63.41
N ASP A 167 35.66 -21.78 -63.38
CA ASP A 167 34.87 -20.56 -63.21
C ASP A 167 34.06 -20.36 -64.49
N GLU A 168 32.80 -20.83 -64.48
CA GLU A 168 31.82 -20.34 -65.45
C GLU A 168 31.76 -18.81 -65.31
N PRO A 169 31.70 -18.05 -66.41
CA PRO A 169 31.67 -16.59 -66.31
C PRO A 169 30.47 -16.19 -65.44
N ASP A 170 30.72 -15.43 -64.37
CA ASP A 170 29.67 -14.83 -63.56
C ASP A 170 28.80 -13.96 -64.49
N ILE A 171 27.67 -14.51 -64.92
CA ILE A 171 26.69 -13.77 -65.71
C ILE A 171 26.06 -12.77 -64.73
N ASP A 172 26.24 -11.47 -65.01
CA ASP A 172 25.59 -10.43 -64.23
C ASP A 172 24.07 -10.62 -64.33
N ARG A 173 23.36 -10.53 -63.21
CA ARG A 173 21.91 -10.75 -63.13
C ARG A 173 21.13 -9.82 -64.06
N PHE A 174 21.71 -8.69 -64.45
CA PHE A 174 21.15 -7.77 -65.44
C PHE A 174 21.33 -8.21 -66.90
N ASP A 175 22.28 -9.11 -67.19
CA ASP A 175 22.51 -9.66 -68.52
C ASP A 175 21.55 -10.81 -68.88
N GLU A 176 20.82 -11.35 -67.90
CA GLU A 176 19.82 -12.43 -68.09
C GLU A 176 18.51 -11.94 -68.74
N CYS A 177 18.26 -10.63 -68.77
CA CYS A 177 17.03 -10.04 -69.31
C CYS A 177 17.30 -9.30 -70.63
N LYS A 178 17.36 -10.03 -71.75
CA LYS A 178 17.24 -9.49 -73.11
C LYS A 178 16.16 -10.22 -73.90
#